data_AF-A0A355AC07-F1
#
_entry.id   AF-A0A355AC07-F1
#
_cell.length_a   1.000
_cell.length_b   1.000
_cell.length_c   1.000
_cell.angle_alpha   90.00
_cell.angle_beta   90.00
_cell.angle_gamma   90.00
#
_symmetry.space_group_name_H-M   'P 1'
#
loop_
_entity.id
_entity.type
_entity.pdbx_description
1 polymer ?
#
loop_
_entity_poly.entity_id
_entity_poly.type
_entity_poly.pdbx_seq_one_letter_code
_entity_poly.pdbx_strand_id
1 'polypeptide(L)'
;KMRIVALFDLPANVFADTGVNTTLIVAYKSKESELKKLQKADYEVFVKDIKKVGYEVRTSKRVKYFNPIYKINETTFEIEQDSEGNPMIDEEFTENISEFKNWCLGQEKTLQDIFIKDK
;
A
#
# COMPACT_ATOMS: atom_id res chain seq x y z
N LYS A 1 -10.34 -4.52 -21.05
CA LYS A 1 -10.66 -3.35 -20.19
C LYS A 1 -10.12 -3.65 -18.79
N MET A 2 -9.78 -2.63 -18.00
CA MET A 2 -9.19 -2.82 -16.66
C MET A 2 -10.27 -2.74 -15.58
N ARG A 3 -10.19 -3.60 -14.56
CA ARG A 3 -10.94 -3.50 -13.30
C ARG A 3 -10.01 -2.86 -12.28
N ILE A 4 -10.35 -1.65 -11.81
CA ILE A 4 -9.55 -0.94 -10.80
C ILE A 4 -9.83 -1.59 -9.45
N VAL A 5 -8.77 -1.97 -8.74
CA VAL A 5 -8.85 -2.75 -7.50
C VAL A 5 -8.56 -1.89 -6.29
N ALA A 6 -7.45 -1.17 -6.35
CA ALA A 6 -7.02 -0.33 -5.24
C ALA A 6 -6.36 0.96 -5.71
N LEU A 7 -6.46 1.98 -4.88
CA LEU A 7 -5.79 3.26 -5.01
C LEU A 7 -5.01 3.53 -3.72
N PHE A 8 -3.72 3.80 -3.86
CA PHE A 8 -2.87 4.21 -2.73
C PHE A 8 -2.29 5.58 -3.03
N ASP A 9 -2.74 6.59 -2.30
CA ASP A 9 -2.13 7.91 -2.34
C ASP A 9 -0.88 7.90 -1.47
N LEU A 10 0.24 8.33 -2.06
CA LEU A 10 1.53 8.39 -1.38
C LEU A 10 1.88 9.85 -1.05
N PRO A 11 2.64 10.09 0.03
CA PRO A 11 3.19 11.40 0.32
C PRO A 11 4.04 11.93 -0.84
N ALA A 12 4.16 13.25 -0.94
CA ALA A 12 5.05 13.90 -1.90
C ALA A 12 6.49 13.39 -1.74
N ASN A 13 7.24 13.38 -2.84
CA ASN A 13 8.67 13.03 -2.90
C ASN A 13 9.02 11.57 -2.57
N VAL A 14 8.03 10.70 -2.33
CA VAL A 14 8.24 9.24 -2.24
C VAL A 14 8.66 8.67 -3.59
N PHE A 15 8.09 9.20 -4.69
CA PHE A 15 8.48 8.86 -6.06
C PHE A 15 9.19 10.05 -6.72
N ALA A 16 10.45 9.86 -7.09
CA ALA A 16 11.24 10.75 -7.95
C ALA A 16 11.49 12.22 -7.50
N ASP A 17 11.14 12.63 -6.27
CA ASP A 17 11.47 13.96 -5.70
C ASP A 17 11.05 15.13 -6.61
N THR A 18 9.90 14.94 -7.23
CA THR A 18 9.30 15.86 -8.20
C THR A 18 8.37 16.88 -7.52
N GLY A 19 8.24 16.82 -6.19
CA GLY A 19 7.31 17.67 -5.43
C GLY A 19 5.84 17.32 -5.62
N VAL A 20 5.53 16.24 -6.37
CA VAL A 20 4.14 15.86 -6.66
C VAL A 20 3.69 14.66 -5.83
N ASN A 21 2.41 14.69 -5.43
CA ASN A 21 1.75 13.52 -4.86
C ASN A 21 1.57 12.47 -5.96
N THR A 22 1.81 11.20 -5.60
CA THR A 22 1.71 10.08 -6.53
C THR A 22 0.63 9.13 -6.05
N THR A 23 -0.29 8.74 -6.94
CA THR A 23 -1.28 7.70 -6.67
C THR A 23 -0.86 6.41 -7.37
N LEU A 24 -0.71 5.34 -6.61
CA LEU A 24 -0.54 3.99 -7.15
C LEU A 24 -1.93 3.40 -7.46
N ILE A 25 -2.14 3.03 -8.72
CA ILE A 25 -3.37 2.36 -9.17
C ILE A 25 -3.09 0.88 -9.36
N VAL A 26 -3.80 0.03 -8.62
CA VAL A 26 -3.77 -1.42 -8.80
C VAL A 26 -4.99 -1.84 -9.63
N ALA A 27 -4.77 -2.57 -10.71
CA ALA A 27 -5.83 -3.02 -11.59
C ALA A 27 -5.47 -4.33 -12.29
N TYR A 28 -6.47 -5.11 -12.69
CA TYR A 28 -6.27 -6.30 -13.53
C TYR A 28 -7.11 -6.23 -14.81
N LYS A 29 -6.69 -7.00 -15.83
CA LYS A 29 -7.42 -7.11 -17.10
C LYS A 29 -8.61 -8.03 -16.93
N SER A 30 -9.83 -7.47 -16.99
CA SER A 30 -11.09 -8.22 -16.90
C SER A 30 -11.71 -8.46 -18.28
N LYS A 31 -12.56 -9.49 -18.39
CA LYS A 31 -13.45 -9.69 -19.53
C LYS A 31 -14.49 -8.57 -19.56
N GLU A 32 -14.86 -8.10 -20.74
CA GLU A 32 -15.78 -6.96 -20.87
C GLU A 32 -17.16 -7.23 -20.25
N SER A 33 -17.67 -8.45 -20.39
CA SER A 33 -18.96 -8.84 -19.81
C SER A 33 -18.96 -8.83 -18.28
N GLU A 34 -17.86 -9.27 -17.66
CA GLU A 34 -17.68 -9.27 -16.20
C GLU A 34 -17.55 -7.85 -15.67
N LEU A 35 -16.71 -7.02 -16.31
CA LEU A 35 -16.57 -5.63 -15.92
C LEU A 35 -17.89 -4.85 -15.99
N LYS A 36 -18.70 -5.07 -17.04
CA LYS A 36 -20.03 -4.44 -17.14
C LYS A 36 -20.98 -4.87 -16.02
N LYS A 37 -20.89 -6.13 -15.56
CA LYS A 37 -21.69 -6.60 -14.41
C LYS A 37 -21.24 -5.93 -13.12
N LEU A 38 -19.93 -5.87 -12.88
CA LEU A 38 -19.34 -5.20 -11.72
C LEU A 38 -19.71 -3.71 -11.68
N GLN A 39 -19.60 -3.01 -12.81
CA GLN A 39 -19.97 -1.59 -12.91
C GLN A 39 -21.45 -1.34 -12.63
N LYS A 40 -22.35 -2.25 -13.05
CA LYS A 40 -23.78 -2.15 -12.75
C LYS A 40 -24.11 -2.44 -11.28
N ALA A 41 -23.19 -3.08 -10.57
CA ALA A 41 -23.32 -3.41 -9.16
C ALA A 41 -22.56 -2.42 -8.27
N ASP A 42 -22.08 -1.29 -8.83
CA ASP A 42 -21.30 -0.27 -8.13
C ASP A 42 -20.14 -0.87 -7.32
N TYR A 43 -19.35 -1.72 -8.00
CA TYR A 43 -18.25 -2.44 -7.35
C TYR A 43 -17.29 -1.52 -6.59
N GLU A 44 -16.76 -2.05 -5.50
CA GLU A 44 -15.91 -1.30 -4.58
C GLU A 44 -14.45 -1.23 -5.05
N VAL A 45 -13.78 -0.15 -4.65
CA VAL A 45 -12.34 0.06 -4.83
C VAL A 45 -11.73 0.29 -3.45
N PHE A 46 -10.66 -0.43 -3.15
CA PHE A 46 -9.93 -0.26 -1.89
C PHE A 46 -9.08 1.00 -1.97
N VAL A 47 -9.30 1.98 -1.08
CA VAL A 47 -8.60 3.26 -1.12
C VAL A 47 -7.86 3.49 0.19
N LYS A 48 -6.58 3.84 0.11
CA LYS A 48 -5.75 4.20 1.25
C LYS A 48 -4.90 5.42 0.96
N ASP A 49 -4.80 6.29 1.96
CA ASP A 49 -3.96 7.47 1.95
C ASP A 49 -2.79 7.22 2.91
N ILE A 50 -1.64 6.86 2.35
CA ILE A 50 -0.47 6.43 3.10
C ILE A 50 0.21 7.65 3.70
N LYS A 51 0.48 7.66 5.00
CA LYS A 51 1.24 8.75 5.65
C LYS A 51 2.65 8.34 5.98
N LYS A 52 2.83 7.10 6.42
CA LYS A 52 4.11 6.55 6.86
C LYS A 52 4.63 5.51 5.88
N VAL A 53 5.75 5.84 5.23
CA VAL A 53 6.41 4.97 4.24
C VAL A 53 7.60 4.20 4.81
N GLY A 54 7.97 4.42 6.07
CA GLY A 54 9.07 3.71 6.73
C GLY A 54 10.47 4.26 6.46
N TYR A 55 10.60 5.36 5.73
CA TYR A 55 11.89 6.01 5.51
C TYR A 55 11.75 7.51 5.27
N GLU A 56 12.85 8.22 5.48
CA GLU A 56 13.04 9.60 5.02
C GLU A 56 14.08 9.62 3.89
N VAL A 57 13.90 10.55 2.95
CA VAL A 57 14.86 10.80 1.87
C VAL A 57 15.80 11.91 2.30
N ARG A 58 17.10 11.61 2.39
CA ARG A 58 18.16 12.59 2.65
C ARG A 58 19.08 12.70 1.45
N THR A 59 19.30 13.92 0.97
CA THR A 59 20.26 14.17 -0.12
C THR A 59 21.57 14.70 0.45
N SER A 60 22.68 14.00 0.23
CA SER A 60 24.02 14.46 0.58
C SER A 60 24.93 14.34 -0.63
N LYS A 61 25.67 15.41 -0.95
CA LYS A 61 26.58 15.47 -2.12
C LYS A 61 25.94 14.98 -3.43
N ARG A 62 24.67 15.36 -3.68
CA ARG A 62 23.85 14.94 -4.85
C ARG A 62 23.52 13.45 -4.91
N VAL A 63 23.79 12.69 -3.84
CA VAL A 63 23.41 11.29 -3.68
C VAL A 63 22.23 11.23 -2.72
N LYS A 64 21.20 10.47 -3.10
CA LYS A 64 20.02 10.22 -2.27
C LYS A 64 20.25 9.01 -1.37
N TYR A 65 19.90 9.18 -0.10
CA TYR A 65 19.92 8.16 0.93
C TYR A 65 18.49 7.96 1.42
N PHE A 66 18.10 6.71 1.58
CA PHE A 66 16.81 6.29 2.11
C PHE A 66 17.06 5.77 3.51
N ASN A 67 16.82 6.62 4.51
CA ASN A 67 17.10 6.30 5.89
C ASN A 67 15.84 5.72 6.53
N PRO A 68 15.88 4.51 7.10
CA PRO A 68 14.71 3.93 7.74
C PRO A 68 14.26 4.78 8.93
N ILE A 69 12.95 4.93 9.07
CA ILE A 69 12.31 5.49 10.27
C ILE A 69 11.79 4.31 11.07
N TYR A 70 12.18 4.23 12.33
CA TYR A 70 11.74 3.16 13.22
C TYR A 70 10.57 3.62 14.09
N LYS A 71 9.69 2.68 14.42
CA LYS A 71 8.55 2.90 15.27
C LYS A 71 9.00 3.10 16.71
N ILE A 72 8.53 4.18 17.33
CA ILE A 72 8.88 4.56 18.71
C ILE A 72 7.67 4.34 19.60
N ASN A 73 7.86 3.66 20.73
CA ASN A 73 6.84 3.55 21.75
C ASN A 73 6.65 4.90 22.45
N GLU A 74 5.46 5.49 22.38
CA GLU A 74 5.20 6.84 22.93
C GLU A 74 5.31 6.94 24.46
N THR A 75 5.32 5.80 25.17
CA THR A 75 5.42 5.76 26.63
C THR A 75 6.86 5.55 27.11
N THR A 76 7.60 4.62 26.48
CA THR A 76 8.98 4.29 26.89
C THR A 76 10.03 5.07 26.10
N PHE A 77 9.66 5.65 24.96
CA PHE A 77 10.55 6.29 23.98
C PHE A 77 11.60 5.35 23.38
N GLU A 78 11.42 4.04 23.54
CA GLU A 78 12.27 3.02 22.94
C GLU A 78 11.77 2.64 21.54
N ILE A 79 12.67 2.13 20.70
CA ILE A 79 12.32 1.58 19.40
C ILE A 79 11.57 0.26 19.63
N GLU A 80 10.37 0.14 19.05
CA GLU A 80 9.64 -1.13 19.08
C GLU A 80 10.41 -2.21 18.31
N GLN A 81 10.40 -3.42 18.85
CA GLN A 81 11.04 -4.58 18.25
C GLN A 81 10.00 -5.64 17.88
N ASP A 82 10.25 -6.36 16.79
CA ASP A 82 9.46 -7.52 16.41
C ASP A 82 9.76 -8.73 17.32
N SER A 83 9.11 -9.87 17.05
CA SER A 83 9.31 -11.12 17.80
C SER A 83 10.72 -11.70 17.73
N GLU A 84 11.52 -11.25 16.75
CA GLU A 84 12.91 -11.67 16.56
C GLU A 84 13.91 -10.67 17.16
N GLY A 85 13.43 -9.56 17.73
CA GLY A 85 14.25 -8.50 18.31
C GLY A 85 14.73 -7.46 17.29
N ASN A 86 14.22 -7.48 16.04
CA ASN A 86 14.60 -6.48 15.05
C ASN A 86 13.79 -5.19 15.24
N PRO A 87 14.38 -4.01 15.00
CA PRO A 87 13.67 -2.74 14.99
C PRO A 87 12.50 -2.74 14.01
N MET A 88 11.31 -2.38 14.49
CA MET A 88 10.13 -2.21 13.65
C MET A 88 10.20 -0.90 12.87
N ILE A 89 9.88 -0.95 11.59
CA ILE A 89 9.81 0.23 10.72
C ILE A 89 8.49 0.97 10.98
N ASP A 90 8.53 2.31 11.01
CA ASP A 90 7.33 3.15 11.11
C ASP A 90 6.67 3.30 9.73
N GLU A 91 5.87 2.31 9.35
CA GLU A 91 5.21 2.20 8.05
C GLU A 91 3.78 1.66 8.16
N GLU A 92 2.96 1.90 7.13
CA GLU A 92 1.54 1.49 7.08
C GLU A 92 1.26 0.31 6.12
N PHE A 93 2.23 -0.12 5.32
CA PHE A 93 2.04 -1.19 4.33
C PHE A 93 1.75 -2.55 4.97
N THR A 94 2.41 -2.94 6.08
CA THR A 94 2.16 -4.25 6.70
C THR A 94 0.70 -4.40 7.15
N GLU A 95 0.15 -3.37 7.78
CA GLU A 95 -1.26 -3.33 8.17
C GLU A 95 -2.17 -3.28 6.94
N ASN A 96 -1.88 -2.38 5.99
CA ASN A 96 -2.68 -2.23 4.79
C ASN A 96 -2.73 -3.49 3.91
N ILE A 97 -1.66 -4.30 3.86
CA ILE A 97 -1.67 -5.59 3.14
C ILE A 97 -2.67 -6.55 3.79
N SER A 98 -2.68 -6.63 5.12
CA SER A 98 -3.61 -7.48 5.87
C SER A 98 -5.06 -7.03 5.64
N GLU A 99 -5.30 -5.72 5.76
CA GLU A 99 -6.62 -5.13 5.48
C GLU A 99 -7.07 -5.36 4.04
N PHE A 100 -6.18 -5.17 3.07
CA PHE A 100 -6.47 -5.39 1.65
C PHE A 100 -6.87 -6.84 1.39
N LYS A 101 -6.13 -7.81 1.94
CA LYS A 101 -6.47 -9.24 1.81
C LYS A 101 -7.82 -9.56 2.44
N ASN A 102 -8.12 -8.99 3.60
CA ASN A 102 -9.43 -9.16 4.25
C ASN A 102 -10.56 -8.56 3.40
N TRP A 103 -10.37 -7.37 2.84
CA TRP A 103 -11.34 -6.75 1.93
C TRP A 103 -11.56 -7.61 0.68
N CYS A 104 -10.49 -8.18 0.11
CA CYS A 104 -10.57 -9.05 -1.07
C CYS A 104 -11.52 -10.25 -0.85
N LEU A 105 -11.65 -10.78 0.37
CA LEU A 105 -12.54 -11.92 0.68
C LEU A 105 -14.03 -11.62 0.39
N GLY A 106 -14.43 -10.35 0.43
CA GLY A 106 -15.78 -9.91 0.09
C GLY A 106 -16.03 -9.67 -1.40
N GLN A 107 -14.99 -9.76 -2.24
CA GLN A 107 -15.05 -9.38 -3.65
C GLN A 107 -15.24 -10.59 -4.58
N GLU A 108 -15.30 -10.36 -5.90
CA GLU A 108 -15.46 -11.43 -6.88
C GLU A 108 -14.35 -12.49 -6.84
N LYS A 109 -14.69 -13.74 -7.15
CA LYS A 109 -13.76 -14.87 -7.10
C LYS A 109 -12.47 -14.63 -7.90
N THR A 110 -12.57 -14.00 -9.06
CA THR A 110 -11.39 -13.66 -9.88
C THR A 110 -10.40 -12.77 -9.13
N LEU A 111 -10.87 -11.81 -8.35
CA LEU A 111 -10.02 -10.93 -7.55
C LEU A 111 -9.38 -11.71 -6.39
N GLN A 112 -10.16 -12.52 -5.68
CA GLN A 112 -9.65 -13.41 -4.63
C GLN A 112 -8.54 -14.34 -5.17
N ASP A 113 -8.76 -14.93 -6.34
CA ASP A 113 -7.80 -15.82 -7.00
C ASP A 113 -6.50 -15.10 -7.39
N ILE A 114 -6.53 -13.79 -7.65
CA ILE A 114 -5.35 -12.99 -8.02
C ILE A 114 -4.57 -12.52 -6.78
N PHE A 115 -5.25 -12.10 -5.71
CA PHE A 115 -4.63 -11.35 -4.61
C PHE A 115 -4.56 -12.09 -3.27
N ILE A 116 -5.30 -13.20 -3.09
CA ILE A 116 -5.31 -13.95 -1.83
C ILE A 116 -4.56 -15.27 -1.94
N LYS A 117 -4.72 -15.99 -3.06
CA LYS A 117 -4.07 -17.29 -3.24
C LYS A 117 -2.56 -17.09 -3.42
N ASP A 118 -1.79 -17.78 -2.59
CA ASP A 118 -0.35 -17.94 -2.83
C ASP A 118 -0.15 -18.62 -4.18
N LYS A 119 0.82 -18.11 -4.94
CA LYS A 119 1.25 -18.72 -6.20
C LYS A 119 2.18 -19.90 -5.96
#